data_AF-A0A7C7VN83-F1
#
_entry.id   AF-A0A7C7VN83-F1
#
_cell.length_a   1.000
_cell.length_b   1.000
_cell.length_c   1.000
_cell.angle_alpha   90.00
_cell.angle_beta   90.00
_cell.angle_gamma   90.00
#
_symmetry.space_group_name_H-M   'P 1'
#
loop_
_entity.id
_entity.type
_entity.pdbx_description
1 polymer ?
#
loop_
_entity_poly.entity_id
_entity_poly.type
_entity_poly.pdbx_seq_one_letter_code
_entity_poly.pdbx_strand_id
1 'polypeptide(L)'
;RWGANWGALEIWNEPDIFFGGDLPADQYVSLVKTIASGLAQQRIDVPLVGGVVAHFHPAYLDNAAANGLLEHVDVISFHTYATAPAMEGLVGRYRQWLAEHGRPAMPLWITECGRPWKRGPERPPQQQDAASALDITMKAVEARACGIARYFAFVYPFYEERDNNFGMMGRQATPLRSMAAYAHAVLALSGKTYVGDLKCDDPRIRRARVFAGQEAAVVVLYTGTPDGTTTFKLDLPFQRAEGIDGRALARDADGAVPLGDGLTYIWVDRHSLRGRLVRGTPAMELLQLSQRKPPARRESSPIVLRYQWDRERVAAEPSGYRLRRPLAAPLPMAVRVFNLSAEPRTVRLEASWAGSQQSLGVRTARVPAEGFADVRWTIDAERALAQRALVRVTVTATCQGGRPISPLAIDLLPANPGKKGR
;
A
#
# COMPACT_ATOMS: atom_id res chain seq x y z
N ARG A 1 3.15 -28.04 0.16
CA ARG A 1 4.52 -28.03 0.74
C ARG A 1 4.81 -26.77 1.56
N TRP A 2 4.36 -25.57 1.16
CA TRP A 2 4.73 -24.32 1.84
C TRP A 2 3.66 -23.67 2.74
N GLY A 3 2.40 -24.12 2.65
CA GLY A 3 1.27 -23.47 3.37
C GLY A 3 1.42 -23.40 4.90
N ALA A 4 2.17 -24.31 5.52
CA ALA A 4 2.41 -24.26 6.97
C ALA A 4 3.47 -23.21 7.39
N ASN A 5 4.29 -22.73 6.45
CA ASN A 5 5.46 -21.89 6.73
C ASN A 5 5.31 -20.44 6.25
N TRP A 6 4.35 -20.17 5.36
CA TRP A 6 4.13 -18.82 4.82
C TRP A 6 3.05 -18.08 5.59
N GLY A 7 3.38 -16.92 6.16
CA GLY A 7 2.41 -16.06 6.84
C GLY A 7 1.51 -15.26 5.89
N ALA A 8 1.92 -15.11 4.62
CA ALA A 8 1.19 -14.53 3.51
C ALA A 8 2.00 -14.70 2.20
N LEU A 9 1.36 -14.43 1.05
CA LEU A 9 2.02 -14.29 -0.25
C LEU A 9 1.70 -12.91 -0.83
N GLU A 10 2.73 -12.09 -1.02
CA GLU A 10 2.65 -10.81 -1.70
C GLU A 10 2.94 -10.97 -3.19
N ILE A 11 2.07 -10.40 -4.03
CA ILE A 11 2.08 -10.65 -5.47
C ILE A 11 2.79 -9.49 -6.17
N TRP A 12 3.98 -9.81 -6.73
CA TRP A 12 4.89 -8.86 -7.41
C TRP A 12 5.51 -7.82 -6.47
N ASN A 13 6.25 -6.87 -7.03
CA ASN A 13 6.81 -5.71 -6.33
C ASN A 13 6.71 -4.47 -7.23
N GLU A 14 6.06 -3.41 -6.75
CA GLU A 14 5.92 -2.09 -7.39
C GLU A 14 5.52 -2.15 -8.89
N PRO A 15 4.39 -2.81 -9.22
CA PRO A 15 3.96 -2.94 -10.60
C PRO A 15 3.48 -1.61 -11.22
N ASP A 16 3.38 -0.54 -10.44
CA ASP A 16 3.01 0.82 -10.87
C ASP A 16 4.18 1.64 -11.43
N ILE A 17 5.40 1.12 -11.34
CA ILE A 17 6.61 1.75 -11.90
C ILE A 17 7.28 0.81 -12.93
N PHE A 18 8.51 1.13 -13.34
CA PHE A 18 9.27 0.36 -14.33
C PHE A 18 9.47 -1.13 -13.97
N PHE A 19 9.34 -1.53 -12.69
CA PHE A 19 9.31 -2.95 -12.30
C PHE A 19 8.11 -3.71 -12.86
N GLY A 20 6.98 -3.02 -13.08
CA GLY A 20 5.82 -3.53 -13.83
C GLY A 20 5.95 -3.40 -15.34
N GLY A 21 7.10 -2.96 -15.86
CA GLY A 21 7.30 -2.65 -17.28
C GLY A 21 6.52 -1.44 -17.76
N ASP A 22 6.18 -0.51 -16.84
CA ASP A 22 5.34 0.66 -17.08
C ASP A 22 3.97 0.29 -17.68
N LEU A 23 3.46 -0.89 -17.33
CA LEU A 23 2.16 -1.39 -17.79
C LEU A 23 1.02 -0.92 -16.88
N PRO A 24 -0.21 -0.77 -17.39
CA PRO A 24 -1.37 -0.50 -16.55
C PRO A 24 -1.73 -1.70 -15.66
N ALA A 25 -2.53 -1.42 -14.63
CA ALA A 25 -2.85 -2.39 -13.60
C ALA A 25 -3.64 -3.61 -14.09
N ASP A 26 -4.35 -3.55 -15.23
CA ASP A 26 -5.05 -4.71 -15.80
C ASP A 26 -4.11 -5.89 -16.11
N GLN A 27 -2.86 -5.58 -16.48
CA GLN A 27 -1.82 -6.58 -16.71
C GLN A 27 -1.36 -7.21 -15.39
N TYR A 28 -1.14 -6.40 -14.35
CA TYR A 28 -0.79 -6.86 -13.01
C TYR A 28 -1.91 -7.69 -12.36
N VAL A 29 -3.15 -7.22 -12.42
CA VAL A 29 -4.29 -7.89 -11.79
C VAL A 29 -4.61 -9.23 -12.48
N SER A 30 -4.23 -9.40 -13.75
CA SER A 30 -4.27 -10.71 -14.42
C SER A 30 -3.35 -11.74 -13.74
N LEU A 31 -2.17 -11.33 -13.28
CA LEU A 31 -1.28 -12.17 -12.47
C LEU A 31 -1.89 -12.48 -11.10
N VAL A 32 -2.48 -11.48 -10.44
CA VAL A 32 -3.16 -11.65 -9.14
C VAL A 32 -4.25 -12.72 -9.22
N LYS A 33 -5.14 -12.62 -10.23
CA LYS A 33 -6.21 -13.60 -10.46
C LYS A 33 -5.67 -15.00 -10.73
N THR A 34 -4.56 -15.09 -11.48
CA THR A 34 -3.90 -16.38 -11.80
C THR A 34 -3.38 -17.06 -10.54
N ILE A 35 -2.67 -16.31 -9.68
CA ILE A 35 -2.14 -16.83 -8.41
C ILE A 35 -3.29 -17.20 -7.47
N ALA A 36 -4.32 -16.35 -7.34
CA ALA A 36 -5.49 -16.65 -6.53
C ALA A 36 -6.17 -17.96 -6.96
N SER A 37 -6.35 -18.17 -8.28
CA SER A 37 -6.89 -19.43 -8.81
C SER A 37 -6.00 -20.62 -8.49
N GLY A 38 -4.68 -20.51 -8.71
CA GLY A 38 -3.73 -21.58 -8.41
C GLY A 38 -3.75 -21.99 -6.93
N LEU A 39 -3.76 -21.02 -6.01
CA LEU A 39 -3.84 -21.30 -4.57
C LEU A 39 -5.16 -21.96 -4.20
N ALA A 40 -6.28 -21.49 -4.75
CA ALA A 40 -7.60 -22.07 -4.48
C ALA A 40 -7.69 -23.52 -4.96
N GLN A 41 -7.21 -23.82 -6.17
CA GLN A 41 -7.18 -25.19 -6.72
C GLN A 41 -6.36 -26.14 -5.85
N GLN A 42 -5.25 -25.66 -5.29
CA GLN A 42 -4.38 -26.43 -4.40
C GLN A 42 -4.81 -26.38 -2.93
N ARG A 43 -5.92 -25.70 -2.61
CA ARG A 43 -6.43 -25.49 -1.24
C ARG A 43 -5.36 -24.91 -0.30
N ILE A 44 -4.55 -23.99 -0.81
CA ILE A 44 -3.54 -23.29 -0.02
C ILE A 44 -4.21 -22.06 0.59
N ASP A 45 -4.41 -22.12 1.91
CA ASP A 45 -5.05 -21.07 2.69
C ASP A 45 -3.99 -20.14 3.31
N VAL A 46 -3.41 -19.27 2.48
CA VAL A 46 -2.52 -18.18 2.94
C VAL A 46 -3.12 -16.83 2.51
N PRO A 47 -2.99 -15.78 3.34
CA PRO A 47 -3.40 -14.45 2.95
C PRO A 47 -2.69 -14.01 1.67
N LEU A 48 -3.45 -13.51 0.70
CA LEU A 48 -2.93 -12.88 -0.50
C LEU A 48 -2.85 -11.38 -0.30
N VAL A 49 -1.68 -10.83 -0.59
CA VAL A 49 -1.41 -9.40 -0.54
C VAL A 49 -1.20 -8.91 -1.96
N GLY A 50 -1.93 -7.87 -2.35
CA GLY A 50 -1.74 -7.19 -3.62
C GLY A 50 -1.71 -5.68 -3.46
N GLY A 51 -1.74 -4.97 -4.58
CA GLY A 51 -1.69 -3.51 -4.57
C GLY A 51 -0.33 -2.93 -4.18
N VAL A 52 0.72 -3.76 -4.16
CA VAL A 52 2.13 -3.57 -3.76
C VAL A 52 2.83 -2.41 -4.47
N VAL A 53 2.29 -1.19 -4.38
CA VAL A 53 2.68 -0.05 -5.21
C VAL A 53 3.74 0.82 -4.54
N ALA A 54 4.63 1.38 -5.35
CA ALA A 54 5.63 2.37 -4.93
C ALA A 54 4.99 3.70 -4.52
N HIS A 55 3.90 4.08 -5.19
CA HIS A 55 3.24 5.37 -5.02
C HIS A 55 1.72 5.26 -4.93
N PHE A 56 1.10 6.21 -4.24
CA PHE A 56 -0.34 6.43 -4.38
C PHE A 56 -0.63 7.08 -5.75
N HIS A 57 -0.82 6.25 -6.77
CA HIS A 57 -1.16 6.65 -8.14
C HIS A 57 -2.65 6.37 -8.40
N PRO A 58 -3.56 7.37 -8.30
CA PRO A 58 -5.01 7.14 -8.36
C PRO A 58 -5.47 6.37 -9.59
N ALA A 59 -5.03 6.76 -10.79
CA ALA A 59 -5.44 6.07 -12.01
C ALA A 59 -5.00 4.59 -12.09
N TYR A 60 -3.82 4.24 -11.57
CA TYR A 60 -3.37 2.85 -11.49
C TYR A 60 -4.22 2.06 -10.48
N LEU A 61 -4.43 2.62 -9.29
CA LEU A 61 -5.23 2.00 -8.23
C LEU A 61 -6.70 1.81 -8.66
N ASP A 62 -7.30 2.81 -9.31
CA ASP A 62 -8.67 2.72 -9.84
C ASP A 62 -8.79 1.71 -10.98
N ASN A 63 -7.78 1.63 -11.86
CA ASN A 63 -7.71 0.58 -12.86
C ASN A 63 -7.57 -0.81 -12.21
N ALA A 64 -6.77 -0.94 -11.14
CA ALA A 64 -6.60 -2.18 -10.42
C ALA A 64 -7.90 -2.64 -9.75
N ALA A 65 -8.60 -1.73 -9.06
CA ALA A 65 -9.90 -1.99 -8.45
C ALA A 65 -10.96 -2.35 -9.49
N ALA A 66 -11.03 -1.64 -10.61
CA ALA A 66 -11.95 -1.97 -11.71
C ALA A 66 -11.66 -3.33 -12.36
N ASN A 67 -10.42 -3.80 -12.29
CA ASN A 67 -10.03 -5.14 -12.70
C ASN A 67 -10.27 -6.21 -11.63
N GLY A 68 -10.80 -5.84 -10.47
CA GLY A 68 -11.20 -6.77 -9.41
C GLY A 68 -10.12 -7.06 -8.37
N LEU A 69 -9.06 -6.24 -8.26
CA LEU A 69 -7.98 -6.46 -7.30
C LEU A 69 -8.53 -6.73 -5.89
N LEU A 70 -9.48 -5.90 -5.44
CA LEU A 70 -10.03 -5.92 -4.10
C LEU A 70 -10.94 -7.13 -3.81
N GLU A 71 -11.31 -7.90 -4.84
CA GLU A 71 -12.06 -9.14 -4.70
C GLU A 71 -11.14 -10.35 -4.55
N HIS A 72 -9.89 -10.26 -5.00
CA HIS A 72 -8.95 -11.39 -5.11
C HIS A 72 -7.79 -11.35 -4.12
N VAL A 73 -7.74 -10.35 -3.25
CA VAL A 73 -6.72 -10.23 -2.20
C VAL A 73 -7.37 -10.03 -0.84
N ASP A 74 -6.64 -10.41 0.21
CA ASP A 74 -7.05 -10.24 1.59
C ASP A 74 -6.55 -8.92 2.18
N VAL A 75 -5.52 -8.35 1.55
CA VAL A 75 -4.78 -7.18 2.03
C VAL A 75 -4.29 -6.35 0.84
N ILE A 76 -4.32 -5.02 1.01
CA ILE A 76 -3.58 -4.10 0.14
C ILE A 76 -2.30 -3.67 0.86
N SER A 77 -1.15 -3.85 0.23
CA SER A 77 0.11 -3.28 0.68
C SER A 77 0.52 -2.09 -0.17
N PHE A 78 1.39 -1.25 0.36
CA PHE A 78 2.03 -0.18 -0.41
C PHE A 78 3.36 0.20 0.25
N HIS A 79 4.20 0.85 -0.54
CA HIS A 79 5.50 1.34 -0.10
C HIS A 79 5.44 2.84 0.16
N THR A 80 6.28 3.33 1.08
CA THR A 80 6.40 4.77 1.27
C THR A 80 7.72 5.20 1.90
N TYR A 81 8.29 6.26 1.34
CA TYR A 81 9.44 6.99 1.89
C TYR A 81 9.08 8.40 2.37
N ALA A 82 7.77 8.73 2.45
CA ALA A 82 7.29 9.98 3.02
C ALA A 82 7.75 10.13 4.48
N THR A 83 7.79 11.34 5.04
CA THR A 83 8.19 11.54 6.45
C THR A 83 7.13 11.00 7.41
N ALA A 84 7.51 10.69 8.65
CA ALA A 84 6.56 10.18 9.64
C ALA A 84 5.27 11.04 9.78
N PRO A 85 5.32 12.39 9.84
CA PRO A 85 4.10 13.20 9.93
C PRO A 85 3.16 13.10 8.72
N ALA A 86 3.67 12.71 7.55
CA ALA A 86 2.85 12.57 6.33
C ALA A 86 2.09 11.23 6.28
N MET A 87 2.41 10.28 7.17
CA MET A 87 1.81 8.95 7.21
C MET A 87 0.29 9.00 7.40
N GLU A 88 -0.21 9.82 8.33
CA GLU A 88 -1.65 9.95 8.61
C GLU A 88 -2.43 10.34 7.34
N GLY A 89 -1.95 11.34 6.60
CA GLY A 89 -2.56 11.76 5.33
C GLY A 89 -2.46 10.69 4.24
N LEU A 90 -1.33 9.99 4.13
CA LEU A 90 -1.17 8.91 3.15
C LEU A 90 -2.12 7.74 3.43
N VAL A 91 -2.19 7.28 4.67
CA VAL A 91 -3.12 6.21 5.09
C VAL A 91 -4.56 6.65 4.88
N GLY A 92 -4.88 7.92 5.16
CA GLY A 92 -6.18 8.52 4.85
C GLY A 92 -6.57 8.38 3.39
N ARG A 93 -5.65 8.68 2.45
CA ARG A 93 -5.92 8.53 1.00
C ARG A 93 -6.22 7.08 0.60
N TYR A 94 -5.46 6.11 1.13
CA TYR A 94 -5.76 4.69 0.88
C TYR A 94 -7.09 4.25 1.49
N ARG A 95 -7.43 4.72 2.69
CA ARG A 95 -8.73 4.43 3.34
C ARG A 95 -9.89 5.03 2.55
N GLN A 96 -9.74 6.24 2.05
CA GLN A 96 -10.73 6.89 1.19
C GLN A 96 -10.92 6.09 -0.11
N TRP A 97 -9.84 5.77 -0.82
CA TRP A 97 -9.90 4.96 -2.03
C TRP A 97 -10.59 3.60 -1.78
N LEU A 98 -10.21 2.90 -0.70
CA LEU A 98 -10.87 1.66 -0.30
C LEU A 98 -12.38 1.85 -0.05
N ALA A 99 -12.78 2.96 0.57
CA ALA A 99 -14.19 3.26 0.80
C ALA A 99 -14.96 3.54 -0.50
N GLU A 100 -14.38 4.30 -1.42
CA GLU A 100 -14.92 4.60 -2.76
C GLU A 100 -15.16 3.33 -3.58
N HIS A 101 -14.33 2.30 -3.37
CA HIS A 101 -14.47 0.98 -3.99
C HIS A 101 -15.19 -0.06 -3.11
N GLY A 102 -15.92 0.38 -2.07
CA GLY A 102 -16.81 -0.47 -1.27
C GLY A 102 -16.10 -1.44 -0.31
N ARG A 103 -14.84 -1.18 0.04
CA ARG A 103 -13.96 -2.03 0.87
C ARG A 103 -13.28 -1.28 2.03
N PRO A 104 -13.98 -0.41 2.78
CA PRO A 104 -13.34 0.51 3.76
C PRO A 104 -12.55 -0.20 4.86
N ALA A 105 -12.93 -1.43 5.21
CA ALA A 105 -12.31 -2.24 6.26
C ALA A 105 -11.15 -3.13 5.76
N MET A 106 -10.77 -3.06 4.48
CA MET A 106 -9.68 -3.89 3.98
C MET A 106 -8.38 -3.58 4.74
N PRO A 107 -7.64 -4.60 5.21
CA PRO A 107 -6.35 -4.39 5.86
C PRO A 107 -5.36 -3.70 4.93
N LEU A 108 -4.61 -2.74 5.50
CA LEU A 108 -3.52 -2.06 4.85
C LEU A 108 -2.20 -2.50 5.48
N TRP A 109 -1.24 -2.92 4.67
CA TRP A 109 0.14 -3.20 5.08
C TRP A 109 1.09 -2.18 4.47
N ILE A 110 2.20 -1.95 5.16
CA ILE A 110 3.32 -1.19 4.62
C ILE A 110 4.49 -2.15 4.57
N THR A 111 4.78 -2.68 3.38
CA THR A 111 5.79 -3.74 3.17
C THR A 111 7.17 -3.19 2.85
N GLU A 112 7.26 -1.89 2.55
CA GLU A 112 8.52 -1.17 2.42
C GLU A 112 8.38 0.26 2.96
N CYS A 113 9.14 0.59 4.01
CA CYS A 113 9.18 1.95 4.55
C CYS A 113 10.49 2.22 5.29
N GLY A 114 11.20 3.27 4.89
CA GLY A 114 12.51 3.58 5.46
C GLY A 114 12.85 5.06 5.45
N ARG A 115 14.03 5.39 5.97
CA ARG A 115 14.64 6.72 5.85
C ARG A 115 16.11 6.53 5.48
N PRO A 116 16.47 6.67 4.19
CA PRO A 116 17.85 6.45 3.78
C PRO A 116 18.78 7.50 4.39
N TRP A 117 20.04 7.12 4.49
CA TRP A 117 21.18 8.02 4.66
C TRP A 117 22.02 8.00 3.38
N LYS A 118 22.89 8.99 3.20
CA LYS A 118 23.72 9.11 2.00
C LYS A 118 24.67 7.92 1.91
N ARG A 119 24.75 7.29 0.74
CA ARG A 119 25.74 6.27 0.44
C ARG A 119 27.15 6.77 0.80
N GLY A 120 27.98 5.88 1.32
CA GLY A 120 29.39 6.18 1.58
C GLY A 120 29.99 5.27 2.65
N PRO A 121 30.33 5.82 3.83
CA PRO A 121 31.07 5.09 4.86
C PRO A 121 30.35 3.81 5.31
N GLU A 122 31.10 2.95 5.99
CA GLU A 122 30.58 1.68 6.53
C GLU A 122 29.46 1.86 7.56
N ARG A 123 29.37 3.07 8.14
CA ARG A 123 28.33 3.54 9.06
C ARG A 123 27.97 4.99 8.74
N PRO A 124 26.71 5.41 8.88
CA PRO A 124 26.28 6.78 8.61
C PRO A 124 26.98 7.81 9.52
N PRO A 125 27.19 9.05 9.04
CA PRO A 125 27.48 10.18 9.91
C PRO A 125 26.40 10.35 10.98
N GLN A 126 26.79 10.76 12.19
CA GLN A 126 25.92 10.79 13.38
C GLN A 126 24.57 11.49 13.16
N GLN A 127 24.56 12.63 12.46
CA GLN A 127 23.32 13.38 12.20
C GLN A 127 22.36 12.59 11.28
N GLN A 128 22.89 11.90 10.27
CA GLN A 128 22.09 11.08 9.36
C GLN A 128 21.60 9.80 10.06
N ASP A 129 22.44 9.20 10.90
CA ASP A 129 22.07 8.05 11.75
C ASP A 129 20.90 8.40 12.69
N ALA A 130 20.99 9.55 13.38
CA ALA A 130 19.93 10.03 14.27
C ALA A 130 18.64 10.38 13.50
N ALA A 131 18.74 11.05 12.36
CA ALA A 131 17.56 11.38 11.54
C ALA A 131 16.89 10.13 10.95
N SER A 132 17.67 9.13 10.52
CA SER A 132 17.18 7.85 10.04
C SER A 132 16.47 7.07 11.16
N ALA A 133 17.11 6.98 12.33
CA ALA A 133 16.52 6.32 13.51
C ALA A 133 15.20 6.96 13.95
N LEU A 134 15.15 8.30 14.02
CA LEU A 134 13.95 9.03 14.40
C LEU A 134 12.79 8.77 13.43
N ASP A 135 13.03 8.93 12.13
CA ASP A 135 11.95 8.87 11.13
C ASP A 135 11.44 7.43 10.96
N ILE A 136 12.31 6.42 10.89
CA ILE A 136 11.90 4.99 10.82
C ILE A 136 11.06 4.60 12.03
N THR A 137 11.47 5.04 13.22
CA THR A 137 10.76 4.72 14.47
C THR A 137 9.41 5.41 14.53
N MET A 138 9.35 6.71 14.24
CA MET A 138 8.09 7.44 14.27
C MET A 138 7.13 6.99 13.15
N LYS A 139 7.63 6.51 12.00
CA LYS A 139 6.80 5.85 10.99
C LYS A 139 6.09 4.61 11.53
N ALA A 140 6.79 3.77 12.30
CA ALA A 140 6.18 2.61 12.94
C ALA A 140 5.11 3.02 13.98
N VAL A 141 5.37 4.09 14.74
CA VAL A 141 4.40 4.69 15.69
C VAL A 141 3.15 5.18 14.96
N GLU A 142 3.31 6.00 13.91
CA GLU A 142 2.19 6.55 13.14
C GLU A 142 1.43 5.45 12.38
N ALA A 143 2.11 4.45 11.80
CA ALA A 143 1.48 3.30 11.17
C ALA A 143 0.58 2.56 12.15
N ARG A 144 1.07 2.30 13.38
CA ARG A 144 0.27 1.66 14.43
C ARG A 144 -0.91 2.54 14.86
N ALA A 145 -0.70 3.85 15.02
CA ALA A 145 -1.76 4.79 15.41
C ALA A 145 -2.86 4.89 14.34
N CYS A 146 -2.49 4.84 13.05
CA CYS A 146 -3.41 4.94 11.91
C CYS A 146 -4.04 3.60 11.49
N GLY A 147 -3.85 2.51 12.25
CA GLY A 147 -4.49 1.22 11.96
C GLY A 147 -3.88 0.46 10.77
N ILE A 148 -2.59 0.63 10.50
CA ILE A 148 -1.84 -0.27 9.62
C ILE A 148 -1.72 -1.63 10.28
N ALA A 149 -2.12 -2.69 9.58
CA ALA A 149 -2.21 -4.02 10.16
C ALA A 149 -0.83 -4.71 10.27
N ARG A 150 0.09 -4.44 9.32
CA ARG A 150 1.49 -4.87 9.39
C ARG A 150 2.41 -3.81 8.78
N TYR A 151 3.55 -3.59 9.41
CA TYR A 151 4.57 -2.62 9.02
C TYR A 151 5.92 -3.32 8.94
N PHE A 152 6.65 -3.09 7.86
CA PHE A 152 7.96 -3.68 7.60
C PHE A 152 8.94 -2.54 7.29
N ALA A 153 9.95 -2.40 8.15
CA ALA A 153 11.00 -1.40 7.96
C ALA A 153 11.97 -1.84 6.86
N PHE A 154 12.28 -0.94 5.94
CA PHE A 154 13.28 -1.13 4.88
C PHE A 154 14.59 -0.44 5.27
N VAL A 155 15.70 -1.16 5.46
CA VAL A 155 15.84 -2.64 5.43
C VAL A 155 16.86 -3.14 6.45
N TYR A 156 16.74 -4.42 6.85
CA TYR A 156 17.62 -5.01 7.86
C TYR A 156 19.12 -4.93 7.50
N PRO A 157 19.62 -5.55 6.42
CA PRO A 157 21.05 -5.57 6.15
C PRO A 157 21.57 -4.20 5.70
N PHE A 158 22.89 -4.03 5.73
CA PHE A 158 23.54 -2.95 5.00
C PHE A 158 23.15 -3.00 3.52
N TYR A 159 22.57 -1.93 3.00
CA TYR A 159 21.95 -1.95 1.67
C TYR A 159 22.13 -0.62 0.95
N GLU A 160 23.05 -0.58 0.00
CA GLU A 160 23.29 0.59 -0.87
C GLU A 160 22.45 0.47 -2.14
N GLU A 161 21.77 1.56 -2.49
CA GLU A 161 21.06 1.68 -3.76
C GLU A 161 21.22 3.12 -4.28
N ARG A 162 21.79 3.25 -5.48
CA ARG A 162 22.13 4.54 -6.11
C ARG A 162 22.98 5.40 -5.15
N ASP A 163 22.48 6.57 -4.76
CA ASP A 163 23.14 7.52 -3.85
C ASP A 163 22.74 7.34 -2.38
N ASN A 164 21.93 6.33 -2.07
CA ASN A 164 21.37 6.07 -0.76
C ASN A 164 21.89 4.78 -0.14
N ASN A 165 21.79 4.70 1.17
CA ASN A 165 21.85 3.46 1.94
C ASN A 165 20.64 3.39 2.88
N PHE A 166 19.96 2.25 2.86
CA PHE A 166 18.72 2.00 3.61
C PHE A 166 18.91 1.09 4.82
N GLY A 167 20.13 0.58 5.03
CA GLY A 167 20.40 -0.44 6.01
C GLY A 167 20.22 0.04 7.44
N MET A 168 19.68 -0.84 8.27
CA MET A 168 19.61 -0.71 9.73
C MET A 168 20.82 -1.34 10.42
N MET A 169 21.68 -2.02 9.65
CA MET A 169 22.96 -2.56 10.06
C MET A 169 24.10 -1.88 9.27
N GLY A 170 25.24 -1.68 9.92
CA GLY A 170 26.49 -1.24 9.27
C GLY A 170 27.10 -2.34 8.39
N ARG A 171 28.14 -2.00 7.60
CA ARG A 171 28.73 -2.93 6.61
C ARG A 171 29.18 -4.27 7.21
N GLN A 172 29.67 -4.26 8.45
CA GLN A 172 30.08 -5.46 9.20
C GLN A 172 28.92 -6.14 9.95
N ALA A 173 27.66 -5.91 9.54
CA ALA A 173 26.47 -6.42 10.20
C ALA A 173 26.38 -6.05 11.70
N THR A 174 26.83 -4.86 12.07
CA THR A 174 26.69 -4.29 13.43
C THR A 174 25.50 -3.33 13.49
N PRO A 175 24.66 -3.34 14.55
CA PRO A 175 23.45 -2.52 14.58
C PRO A 175 23.75 -1.01 14.51
N LEU A 176 22.89 -0.30 13.78
CA LEU A 176 22.83 1.17 13.76
C LEU A 176 21.79 1.68 14.76
N ARG A 177 21.70 3.00 14.97
CA ARG A 177 20.70 3.59 15.87
C ARG A 177 19.28 3.24 15.44
N SER A 178 19.03 3.16 14.13
CA SER A 178 17.72 2.78 13.58
C SER A 178 17.29 1.37 13.99
N MET A 179 18.22 0.41 14.07
CA MET A 179 17.91 -0.95 14.55
C MET A 179 17.53 -0.97 16.03
N ALA A 180 18.31 -0.29 16.87
CA ALA A 180 18.02 -0.20 18.30
C ALA A 180 16.69 0.51 18.56
N ALA A 181 16.46 1.65 17.90
CA ALA A 181 15.25 2.45 18.04
C ALA A 181 13.98 1.72 17.56
N TYR A 182 14.05 1.05 16.40
CA TYR A 182 12.93 0.27 15.88
C TYR A 182 12.60 -0.93 16.78
N ALA A 183 13.61 -1.67 17.24
CA ALA A 183 13.42 -2.78 18.18
C ALA A 183 12.79 -2.31 19.50
N HIS A 184 13.23 -1.15 20.00
CA HIS A 184 12.68 -0.58 21.23
C HIS A 184 11.21 -0.15 21.04
N ALA A 185 10.83 0.42 19.90
CA ALA A 185 9.43 0.73 19.60
C ALA A 185 8.52 -0.51 19.65
N VAL A 186 9.00 -1.65 19.14
CA VAL A 186 8.29 -2.93 19.23
C VAL A 186 8.10 -3.33 20.70
N LEU A 187 9.15 -3.26 21.52
CA LEU A 187 9.06 -3.59 22.95
C LEU A 187 8.09 -2.65 23.70
N ALA A 188 8.20 -1.35 23.46
CA ALA A 188 7.39 -0.33 24.11
C ALA A 188 5.90 -0.46 23.75
N LEU A 189 5.58 -0.77 22.48
CA LEU A 189 4.20 -0.70 21.97
C LEU A 189 3.51 -2.06 21.80
N SER A 190 4.23 -3.18 21.88
CA SER A 190 3.61 -4.51 21.79
C SER A 190 2.54 -4.70 22.87
N GLY A 191 1.46 -5.37 22.49
CA GLY A 191 0.27 -5.58 23.32
C GLY A 191 -0.57 -4.33 23.62
N LYS A 192 -0.23 -3.16 23.07
CA LYS A 192 -0.95 -1.89 23.32
C LYS A 192 -1.66 -1.38 22.08
N THR A 193 -2.81 -0.74 22.27
CA THR A 193 -3.56 -0.11 21.18
C THR A 193 -3.53 1.40 21.34
N TYR A 194 -3.50 2.13 20.23
CA TYR A 194 -3.62 3.59 20.26
C TYR A 194 -4.99 3.99 20.84
N VAL A 195 -5.01 4.97 21.77
CA VAL A 195 -6.20 5.39 22.51
C VAL A 195 -6.50 6.89 22.41
N GLY A 196 -5.79 7.59 21.53
CA GLY A 196 -5.88 9.03 21.32
C GLY A 196 -4.55 9.74 21.55
N ASP A 197 -4.57 11.05 21.35
CA ASP A 197 -3.42 11.91 21.58
C ASP A 197 -3.49 12.50 22.99
N LEU A 198 -2.35 12.66 23.65
CA LEU A 198 -2.27 13.42 24.88
C LEU A 198 -2.34 14.91 24.54
N LYS A 199 -3.21 15.66 25.23
CA LYS A 199 -3.21 17.13 25.12
C LYS A 199 -1.85 17.67 25.58
N CYS A 200 -1.17 18.39 24.68
CA CYS A 200 0.11 19.02 24.96
C CYS A 200 0.08 20.44 24.37
N ASP A 201 0.35 21.43 25.21
CA ASP A 201 0.34 22.84 24.80
C ASP A 201 1.75 23.34 24.40
N ASP A 202 2.78 22.49 24.52
CA ASP A 202 4.15 22.82 24.10
C ASP A 202 4.26 22.79 22.56
N PRO A 203 4.51 23.92 21.89
CA PRO A 203 4.52 24.00 20.43
C PRO A 203 5.65 23.20 19.76
N ARG A 204 6.65 22.76 20.54
CA ARG A 204 7.74 21.91 20.04
C ARG A 204 7.30 20.46 19.87
N ILE A 205 6.26 20.03 20.59
CA ILE A 205 5.70 18.69 20.50
C ILE A 205 4.75 18.61 19.31
N ARG A 206 5.20 17.95 18.24
CA ARG A 206 4.42 17.79 17.00
C ARG A 206 3.40 16.65 17.09
N ARG A 207 3.70 15.62 17.89
CA ARG A 207 2.82 14.48 18.18
C ARG A 207 3.01 14.01 19.62
N ALA A 208 1.91 13.58 20.23
CA ALA A 208 1.87 13.00 21.56
C ALA A 208 0.95 11.77 21.55
N ARG A 209 1.33 10.71 20.83
CA ARG A 209 0.48 9.52 20.64
C ARG A 209 0.43 8.70 21.93
N VAL A 210 -0.75 8.22 22.33
CA VAL A 210 -0.89 7.38 23.53
C VAL A 210 -1.34 5.98 23.16
N PHE A 211 -0.61 4.98 23.65
CA PHE A 211 -0.91 3.56 23.47
C PHE A 211 -1.15 2.91 24.83
N ALA A 212 -2.26 2.20 25.01
CA ALA A 212 -2.62 1.56 26.27
C ALA A 212 -2.82 0.05 26.13
N GLY A 213 -2.34 -0.69 27.12
CA GLY A 213 -2.70 -2.08 27.39
C GLY A 213 -3.74 -2.16 28.51
N GLN A 214 -3.83 -3.30 29.20
CA GLN A 214 -4.73 -3.44 30.36
C GLN A 214 -4.33 -2.50 31.51
N GLU A 215 -3.08 -2.61 32.00
CA GLU A 215 -2.62 -1.92 33.22
C GLU A 215 -1.76 -0.67 32.97
N ALA A 216 -1.10 -0.55 31.81
CA ALA A 216 -0.14 0.52 31.56
C ALA A 216 -0.40 1.23 30.23
N ALA A 217 -0.08 2.53 30.19
CA ALA A 217 -0.08 3.33 28.99
C ALA A 217 1.29 3.95 28.72
N VAL A 218 1.61 4.10 27.44
CA VAL A 218 2.84 4.71 26.95
C VAL A 218 2.46 5.93 26.13
N VAL A 219 2.99 7.09 26.53
CA VAL A 219 2.94 8.33 25.75
C VAL A 219 4.20 8.38 24.91
N VAL A 220 4.06 8.57 23.60
CA VAL A 220 5.15 8.80 22.65
C VAL A 220 5.15 10.28 22.29
N LEU A 221 6.12 11.03 22.81
CA LEU A 221 6.32 12.43 22.47
C LEU A 221 7.29 12.55 21.31
N TYR A 222 7.01 13.45 20.37
CA TYR A 222 7.80 13.62 19.15
C TYR A 222 7.93 15.09 18.73
N THR A 223 9.16 15.54 18.44
CA THR A 223 9.47 16.93 18.02
C THR A 223 9.76 17.06 16.53
N GLY A 224 10.04 15.96 15.83
CA GLY A 224 10.39 15.99 14.41
C GLY A 224 11.86 16.08 14.06
N THR A 225 12.71 16.51 15.00
CA THR A 225 14.13 16.73 14.74
C THR A 225 14.96 16.35 15.96
N PRO A 226 16.07 15.60 15.80
CA PRO A 226 17.04 15.44 16.87
C PRO A 226 17.82 16.75 17.05
N ASP A 227 17.84 17.30 18.26
CA ASP A 227 18.52 18.56 18.58
C ASP A 227 19.45 18.47 19.80
N GLY A 228 19.41 17.34 20.54
CA GLY A 228 20.25 17.08 21.71
C GLY A 228 20.00 17.96 22.93
N THR A 229 19.17 19.01 22.83
CA THR A 229 19.01 20.03 23.89
C THR A 229 17.56 20.21 24.32
N THR A 230 16.59 19.73 23.54
CA THR A 230 15.18 19.85 23.92
C THR A 230 14.87 19.01 25.15
N THR A 231 14.19 19.65 26.09
CA THR A 231 13.54 19.02 27.24
C THR A 231 12.05 19.34 27.23
N PHE A 232 11.26 18.49 27.87
CA PHE A 232 9.83 18.70 28.08
C PHE A 232 9.47 18.50 29.54
N LYS A 233 8.41 19.18 29.99
CA LYS A 233 7.78 18.94 31.28
C LYS A 233 6.38 18.39 31.05
N LEU A 234 6.15 17.17 31.48
CA LEU A 234 4.84 16.55 31.38
C LEU A 234 4.01 16.89 32.62
N ASP A 235 2.84 17.50 32.42
CA ASP A 235 1.86 17.73 33.49
C ASP A 235 1.09 16.44 33.84
N LEU A 236 1.82 15.36 34.08
CA LEU A 236 1.29 14.06 34.48
C LEU A 236 2.31 13.29 35.33
N PRO A 237 1.85 12.56 36.36
CA PRO A 237 2.71 11.59 37.03
C PRO A 237 3.06 10.46 36.04
N PHE A 238 4.35 10.17 35.93
CA PHE A 238 4.85 9.05 35.15
C PHE A 238 5.86 8.24 35.96
N GLN A 239 5.90 6.94 35.69
CA GLN A 239 6.73 5.96 36.40
C GLN A 239 8.17 5.99 35.88
N ARG A 240 8.34 6.08 34.57
CA ARG A 240 9.65 6.15 33.91
C ARG A 240 9.55 6.81 32.53
N ALA A 241 10.69 7.32 32.06
CA ALA A 241 10.86 7.82 30.71
C ALA A 241 12.08 7.15 30.07
N GLU A 242 11.98 6.83 28.79
CA GLU A 242 13.04 6.19 28.02
C GLU A 242 13.26 6.92 26.69
N GLY A 243 14.52 7.07 26.29
CA GLY A 243 14.88 7.64 25.00
C GLY A 243 14.44 6.73 23.85
N ILE A 244 14.67 7.18 22.62
CA ILE A 244 14.24 6.45 21.43
C ILE A 244 14.77 5.00 21.36
N ASP A 245 15.93 4.74 21.95
CA ASP A 245 16.65 3.47 22.00
C ASP A 245 16.44 2.67 23.31
N GLY A 246 15.59 3.14 24.21
CA GLY A 246 15.27 2.47 25.48
C GLY A 246 16.17 2.82 26.66
N ARG A 247 17.13 3.74 26.50
CA ARG A 247 17.91 4.23 27.64
C ARG A 247 17.04 5.00 28.63
N ALA A 248 17.21 4.75 29.93
CA ALA A 248 16.49 5.48 30.96
C ALA A 248 16.85 6.98 30.93
N LEU A 249 15.84 7.84 31.02
CA LEU A 249 16.00 9.28 31.08
C LEU A 249 15.66 9.79 32.49
N ALA A 250 16.62 10.45 33.12
CA ALA A 250 16.41 11.12 34.39
C ALA A 250 15.68 12.46 34.20
N ARG A 251 14.93 12.86 35.23
CA ARG A 251 14.43 14.23 35.33
C ARG A 251 15.57 15.15 35.75
N ASP A 252 15.60 16.36 35.21
CA ASP A 252 16.45 17.42 35.74
C ASP A 252 15.87 18.00 37.05
N ALA A 253 16.57 18.98 37.62
CA ALA A 253 16.19 19.63 38.87
C ALA A 253 14.80 20.30 38.81
N ASP A 254 14.36 20.74 37.63
CA ASP A 254 13.07 21.39 37.39
C ASP A 254 11.95 20.40 37.05
N GLY A 255 12.28 19.11 37.01
CA GLY A 255 11.39 18.01 36.70
C GLY A 255 11.17 17.78 35.21
N ALA A 256 11.94 18.44 34.34
CA ALA A 256 11.88 18.23 32.90
C ALA A 256 12.68 16.98 32.48
N VAL A 257 12.32 16.39 31.36
CA VAL A 257 12.91 15.16 30.82
C VAL A 257 13.54 15.48 29.45
N PRO A 258 14.73 14.93 29.14
CA PRO A 258 15.32 15.05 27.82
C PRO A 258 14.45 14.49 26.69
N LEU A 259 14.50 15.15 25.54
CA LEU A 259 13.87 14.77 24.27
C LEU A 259 14.84 15.01 23.10
N GLY A 260 16.14 14.91 23.37
CA GLY A 260 17.20 15.28 22.42
C GLY A 260 17.26 14.41 21.16
N ASP A 261 16.73 13.18 21.19
CA ASP A 261 16.61 12.33 20.00
C ASP A 261 15.43 12.71 19.11
N GLY A 262 14.57 13.61 19.58
CA GLY A 262 13.31 14.00 18.95
C GLY A 262 12.16 13.04 19.17
N LEU A 263 12.36 11.96 19.94
CA LEU A 263 11.32 11.02 20.39
C LEU A 263 11.65 10.45 21.79
N THR A 264 10.67 10.43 22.68
CA THR A 264 10.76 9.83 24.02
C THR A 264 9.49 9.03 24.33
N TYR A 265 9.66 7.90 25.02
CA TYR A 265 8.59 7.07 25.56
C TYR A 265 8.39 7.36 27.05
N ILE A 266 7.15 7.49 27.50
CA ILE A 266 6.81 7.80 28.89
C ILE A 266 5.73 6.85 29.37
N TRP A 267 6.01 6.11 30.44
CA TRP A 267 5.06 5.17 31.04
C TRP A 267 4.27 5.88 32.12
N VAL A 268 2.95 5.91 31.93
CA VAL A 268 2.00 6.50 32.85
C VAL A 268 0.99 5.46 33.30
N ASP A 269 0.46 5.68 34.49
CA ASP A 269 -0.75 4.98 34.92
C ASP A 269 -1.92 5.33 33.99
N ARG A 270 -2.69 4.32 33.57
CA ARG A 270 -3.78 4.50 32.61
C ARG A 270 -4.88 5.41 33.15
N HIS A 271 -5.14 5.41 34.45
CA HIS A 271 -6.17 6.25 35.06
C HIS A 271 -5.76 7.73 35.07
N SER A 272 -4.46 8.03 35.11
CA SER A 272 -3.96 9.41 35.05
C SER A 272 -4.30 10.14 33.73
N LEU A 273 -4.60 9.39 32.66
CA LEU A 273 -4.97 9.92 31.34
C LEU A 273 -6.44 10.38 31.23
N ARG A 274 -7.28 10.15 32.25
CA ARG A 274 -8.71 10.51 32.20
C ARG A 274 -8.88 12.01 31.98
N GLY A 275 -9.66 12.39 30.96
CA GLY A 275 -9.92 13.78 30.60
C GLY A 275 -8.76 14.51 29.89
N ARG A 276 -7.64 13.83 29.64
CA ARG A 276 -6.44 14.42 29.00
C ARG A 276 -6.21 13.93 27.56
N LEU A 277 -7.01 12.96 27.10
CA LEU A 277 -6.91 12.40 25.76
C LEU A 277 -7.82 13.13 24.76
N VAL A 278 -7.26 13.49 23.63
CA VAL A 278 -7.97 13.95 22.44
C VAL A 278 -8.25 12.73 21.55
N ARG A 279 -9.53 12.43 21.31
CA ARG A 279 -9.96 11.24 20.56
C ARG A 279 -10.64 11.52 19.23
N GLY A 280 -11.09 12.75 19.00
CA GLY A 280 -11.60 13.19 17.70
C GLY A 280 -10.46 13.56 16.77
N THR A 281 -9.53 12.62 16.54
CA THR A 281 -8.35 12.83 15.68
C THR A 281 -8.43 11.95 14.44
N PRO A 282 -7.84 12.36 13.30
CA PRO A 282 -7.85 11.55 12.09
C PRO A 282 -7.28 10.14 12.31
N ALA A 283 -6.16 10.01 13.04
CA ALA A 283 -5.61 8.68 13.39
C ALA A 283 -6.61 7.77 14.11
N MET A 284 -7.45 8.30 15.02
CA MET A 284 -8.46 7.50 15.71
C MET A 284 -9.54 7.00 14.75
N GLU A 285 -9.95 7.82 13.79
CA GLU A 285 -10.92 7.43 12.75
C GLU A 285 -10.35 6.32 11.85
N LEU A 286 -9.08 6.46 11.43
CA LEU A 286 -8.39 5.46 10.62
C LEU A 286 -8.25 4.12 11.37
N LEU A 287 -7.91 4.16 12.66
CA LEU A 287 -7.86 2.97 13.51
C LEU A 287 -9.24 2.29 13.66
N GLN A 288 -10.29 3.07 13.87
CA GLN A 288 -11.64 2.51 13.99
C GLN A 288 -12.08 1.82 12.70
N LEU A 289 -11.74 2.36 11.53
CA LEU A 289 -11.98 1.72 10.25
C LEU A 289 -11.22 0.39 10.13
N SER A 290 -9.96 0.34 10.58
CA SER A 290 -9.14 -0.88 10.51
C SER A 290 -9.59 -2.01 11.43
N GLN A 291 -10.36 -1.69 12.48
CA GLN A 291 -10.87 -2.67 13.45
C GLN A 291 -12.20 -3.33 13.01
N ARG A 292 -12.81 -2.85 11.93
CA ARG A 292 -14.00 -3.47 11.36
C ARG A 292 -13.64 -4.81 10.73
N LYS A 293 -14.63 -5.72 10.64
CA LYS A 293 -14.45 -7.03 10.01
C LYS A 293 -13.97 -6.85 8.56
N PRO A 294 -12.81 -7.41 8.18
CA PRO A 294 -12.34 -7.38 6.79
C PRO A 294 -13.33 -8.03 5.83
N PRO A 295 -13.44 -7.53 4.58
CA PRO A 295 -14.17 -8.24 3.54
C PRO A 295 -13.52 -9.60 3.26
N ALA A 296 -14.33 -10.60 2.94
CA ALA A 296 -13.81 -11.90 2.50
C ALA A 296 -13.37 -11.83 1.04
N ARG A 297 -12.25 -12.49 0.72
CA ARG A 297 -11.84 -12.74 -0.66
C ARG A 297 -12.90 -13.56 -1.38
N ARG A 298 -13.20 -13.19 -2.62
CA ARG A 298 -14.14 -13.91 -3.47
C ARG A 298 -13.51 -15.21 -3.97
N GLU A 299 -14.34 -16.21 -4.24
CA GLU A 299 -13.89 -17.42 -4.94
C GLU A 299 -13.32 -17.06 -6.32
N SER A 300 -12.09 -17.50 -6.57
CA SER A 300 -11.37 -17.24 -7.81
C SER A 300 -11.87 -18.13 -8.95
N SER A 301 -12.03 -17.54 -10.14
CA SER A 301 -12.31 -18.28 -11.38
C SER A 301 -11.02 -18.84 -11.99
N PRO A 302 -11.02 -20.06 -12.58
CA PRO A 302 -9.90 -20.56 -13.38
C PRO A 302 -9.79 -19.86 -14.74
N ILE A 303 -10.78 -19.05 -15.12
CA ILE A 303 -10.70 -18.19 -16.30
C ILE A 303 -10.14 -16.82 -15.92
N VAL A 304 -9.09 -16.39 -16.62
CA VAL A 304 -8.47 -15.08 -16.48
C VAL A 304 -8.49 -14.35 -17.82
N LEU A 305 -8.91 -13.09 -17.80
CA LEU A 305 -8.94 -12.22 -18.98
C LEU A 305 -7.74 -11.29 -18.96
N ARG A 306 -7.08 -11.10 -20.10
CA ARG A 306 -5.98 -10.13 -20.25
C ARG A 306 -6.08 -9.40 -21.58
N TYR A 307 -5.93 -8.08 -21.58
CA TYR A 307 -5.89 -7.32 -22.81
C TYR A 307 -4.59 -7.59 -23.58
N GLN A 308 -4.69 -7.76 -24.90
CA GLN A 308 -3.58 -7.86 -25.84
C GLN A 308 -3.67 -6.65 -26.76
N TRP A 309 -2.74 -5.70 -26.59
CA TRP A 309 -2.75 -4.45 -27.34
C TRP A 309 -1.77 -4.49 -28.52
N ASP A 310 -2.11 -3.73 -29.55
CA ASP A 310 -1.23 -3.47 -30.68
C ASP A 310 -0.25 -2.33 -30.31
N ARG A 311 1.04 -2.67 -30.17
CA ARG A 311 2.09 -1.72 -29.78
C ARG A 311 2.35 -0.63 -30.81
N GLU A 312 2.00 -0.87 -32.08
CA GLU A 312 2.13 0.13 -33.15
C GLU A 312 1.05 1.20 -33.03
N ARG A 313 -0.11 0.84 -32.48
CA ARG A 313 -1.28 1.72 -32.35
C ARG A 313 -1.46 2.29 -30.95
N VAL A 314 -0.89 1.65 -29.94
CA VAL A 314 -1.12 1.96 -28.53
C VAL A 314 0.19 1.85 -27.74
N ALA A 315 0.50 2.88 -26.95
CA ALA A 315 1.53 2.84 -25.93
C ALA A 315 0.89 2.51 -24.57
N ALA A 316 1.48 1.56 -23.84
CA ALA A 316 1.10 1.27 -22.46
C ALA A 316 1.85 2.22 -21.51
N GLU A 317 1.16 2.69 -20.48
CA GLU A 317 1.69 3.47 -19.36
C GLU A 317 0.91 3.11 -18.08
N PRO A 318 1.40 3.40 -16.87
CA PRO A 318 0.71 3.04 -15.63
C PRO A 318 -0.74 3.58 -15.53
N SER A 319 -1.03 4.71 -16.17
CA SER A 319 -2.37 5.32 -16.25
C SER A 319 -3.32 4.67 -17.26
N GLY A 320 -2.84 3.76 -18.12
CA GLY A 320 -3.66 3.13 -19.16
C GLY A 320 -2.96 3.02 -20.51
N TYR A 321 -3.77 2.96 -21.56
CA TYR A 321 -3.36 2.68 -22.93
C TYR A 321 -3.54 3.92 -23.79
N ARG A 322 -2.43 4.60 -24.07
CA ARG A 322 -2.39 5.83 -24.87
C ARG A 322 -2.38 5.52 -26.36
N LEU A 323 -3.33 6.09 -27.09
CA LEU A 323 -3.36 5.92 -28.54
C LEU A 323 -2.17 6.63 -29.23
N ARG A 324 -1.62 6.01 -30.28
CA ARG A 324 -0.59 6.60 -31.14
C ARG A 324 -1.22 7.25 -32.37
N ARG A 325 -0.57 8.29 -32.90
CA ARG A 325 -0.95 8.93 -34.17
C ARG A 325 -0.02 8.51 -35.31
N PRO A 326 -0.51 8.47 -36.56
CA PRO A 326 -1.92 8.58 -36.95
C PRO A 326 -2.71 7.31 -36.58
N LEU A 327 -3.96 7.43 -36.11
CA LEU A 327 -4.83 6.26 -35.95
C LEU A 327 -5.39 5.86 -37.32
N ALA A 328 -4.99 4.70 -37.81
CA ALA A 328 -5.76 4.05 -38.87
C ALA A 328 -7.01 3.43 -38.22
N ALA A 329 -8.15 4.11 -38.28
CA ALA A 329 -9.41 3.56 -37.77
C ALA A 329 -9.82 2.29 -38.55
N PRO A 330 -10.47 1.31 -37.90
CA PRO A 330 -10.77 1.21 -36.46
C PRO A 330 -9.72 0.45 -35.63
N LEU A 331 -9.70 0.64 -34.29
CA LEU A 331 -8.72 0.03 -33.39
C LEU A 331 -9.10 -1.43 -33.06
N PRO A 332 -8.25 -2.43 -33.37
CA PRO A 332 -8.48 -3.80 -32.93
C PRO A 332 -8.30 -3.92 -31.41
N MET A 333 -9.28 -4.53 -30.73
CA MET A 333 -9.21 -4.88 -29.32
C MET A 333 -9.23 -6.40 -29.18
N ALA A 334 -8.11 -7.00 -28.77
CA ALA A 334 -8.00 -8.42 -28.51
C ALA A 334 -7.94 -8.70 -27.01
N VAL A 335 -8.78 -9.60 -26.51
CA VAL A 335 -8.75 -10.10 -25.14
C VAL A 335 -8.35 -11.55 -25.17
N ARG A 336 -7.25 -11.89 -24.49
CA ARG A 336 -6.86 -13.27 -24.26
C ARG A 336 -7.63 -13.82 -23.08
N VAL A 337 -8.27 -14.96 -23.30
CA VAL A 337 -9.00 -15.73 -22.29
C VAL A 337 -8.15 -16.94 -21.95
N PHE A 338 -7.55 -16.95 -20.77
CA PHE A 338 -6.81 -18.10 -20.23
C PHE A 338 -7.75 -19.03 -19.49
N ASN A 339 -7.53 -20.34 -19.62
CA ASN A 339 -8.20 -21.37 -18.85
C ASN A 339 -7.18 -22.17 -18.07
N LEU A 340 -7.15 -21.97 -16.75
CA LEU A 340 -6.22 -22.63 -15.83
C LEU A 340 -6.76 -23.97 -15.30
N SER A 341 -7.86 -24.48 -15.86
CA SER A 341 -8.43 -25.77 -15.46
C SER A 341 -8.07 -26.87 -16.46
N ALA A 342 -8.03 -28.12 -15.97
CA ALA A 342 -7.76 -29.32 -16.76
C ALA A 342 -8.89 -29.70 -17.73
N GLU A 343 -9.98 -28.92 -17.78
CA GLU A 343 -11.12 -29.15 -18.68
C GLU A 343 -11.29 -27.96 -19.62
N PRO A 344 -11.67 -28.17 -20.90
CA PRO A 344 -12.03 -27.07 -21.78
C PRO A 344 -13.26 -26.33 -21.24
N ARG A 345 -13.29 -25.01 -21.42
CA ARG A 345 -14.37 -24.13 -20.94
C ARG A 345 -14.94 -23.31 -22.09
N THR A 346 -16.27 -23.20 -22.14
CA THR A 346 -16.94 -22.22 -23.00
C THR A 346 -17.21 -20.96 -22.19
N VAL A 347 -16.72 -19.83 -22.69
CA VAL A 347 -16.80 -18.52 -22.04
C VAL A 347 -17.60 -17.58 -22.93
N ARG A 348 -18.63 -16.95 -22.37
CA ARG A 348 -19.38 -15.85 -22.98
C ARG A 348 -18.83 -14.54 -22.46
N LEU A 349 -18.42 -13.64 -23.35
CA LEU A 349 -17.82 -12.34 -23.04
C LEU A 349 -18.65 -11.21 -23.64
N GLU A 350 -18.90 -10.18 -22.85
CA GLU A 350 -19.55 -8.96 -23.31
C GLU A 350 -18.64 -7.76 -23.02
N ALA A 351 -18.35 -7.00 -24.06
CA ALA A 351 -17.62 -5.74 -23.95
C ALA A 351 -18.60 -4.57 -23.98
N SER A 352 -18.40 -3.58 -23.14
CA SER A 352 -19.21 -2.35 -23.10
C SER A 352 -18.35 -1.15 -22.68
N TRP A 353 -18.82 0.05 -22.98
CA TRP A 353 -18.22 1.26 -22.42
C TRP A 353 -18.64 1.39 -20.95
N ALA A 354 -17.69 1.63 -20.05
CA ALA A 354 -17.99 1.74 -18.64
C ALA A 354 -19.02 2.85 -18.36
N GLY A 355 -20.02 2.55 -17.52
CA GLY A 355 -21.11 3.47 -17.21
C GLY A 355 -22.12 3.68 -18.35
N SER A 356 -22.05 2.90 -19.43
CA SER A 356 -22.98 2.95 -20.55
C SER A 356 -23.74 1.63 -20.70
N GLN A 357 -25.00 1.71 -21.15
CA GLN A 357 -25.75 0.55 -21.64
C GLN A 357 -25.33 0.13 -23.06
N GLN A 358 -24.44 0.89 -23.71
CA GLN A 358 -23.96 0.61 -25.04
C GLN A 358 -22.99 -0.57 -25.05
N SER A 359 -23.51 -1.73 -25.44
CA SER A 359 -22.73 -2.94 -25.71
C SER A 359 -21.90 -2.77 -26.99
N LEU A 360 -20.65 -3.22 -26.94
CA LEU A 360 -19.77 -3.42 -28.09
C LEU A 360 -19.99 -4.80 -28.75
N GLY A 361 -20.91 -5.57 -28.18
CA GLY A 361 -21.33 -6.87 -28.68
C GLY A 361 -20.79 -8.03 -27.86
N VAL A 362 -21.52 -9.13 -27.94
CA VAL A 362 -21.20 -10.38 -27.24
C VAL A 362 -20.39 -11.30 -28.14
N ARG A 363 -19.45 -12.02 -27.54
CA ARG A 363 -18.65 -13.07 -28.17
C ARG A 363 -18.65 -14.31 -27.28
N THR A 364 -18.46 -15.46 -27.91
CA THR A 364 -18.29 -16.74 -27.21
C THR A 364 -17.01 -17.38 -27.71
N ALA A 365 -16.24 -17.96 -26.80
CA ALA A 365 -15.05 -18.72 -27.13
C ALA A 365 -15.03 -20.04 -26.38
N ARG A 366 -14.64 -21.12 -27.07
CA ARG A 366 -14.25 -22.38 -26.45
C ARG A 366 -12.75 -22.31 -26.19
N VAL A 367 -12.37 -22.34 -24.92
CA VAL A 367 -10.99 -22.27 -24.47
C VAL A 367 -10.53 -23.69 -24.12
N PRO A 368 -9.42 -24.19 -24.69
CA PRO A 368 -8.91 -25.52 -24.36
C PRO A 368 -8.52 -25.62 -22.88
N ALA A 369 -8.43 -26.84 -22.35
CA ALA A 369 -7.85 -27.10 -21.03
C ALA A 369 -6.42 -26.55 -20.97
N GLU A 370 -6.06 -25.92 -19.86
CA GLU A 370 -4.71 -25.39 -19.61
C GLU A 370 -4.15 -24.52 -20.76
N GLY A 371 -5.03 -23.84 -21.47
CA GLY A 371 -4.68 -23.08 -22.67
C GLY A 371 -5.37 -21.73 -22.74
N PHE A 372 -5.40 -21.14 -23.93
CA PHE A 372 -6.02 -19.83 -24.13
C PHE A 372 -6.70 -19.71 -25.50
N ALA A 373 -7.58 -18.71 -25.62
CA ALA A 373 -8.15 -18.26 -26.89
C ALA A 373 -8.21 -16.73 -26.92
N ASP A 374 -8.00 -16.13 -28.09
CA ASP A 374 -8.11 -14.68 -28.26
C ASP A 374 -9.49 -14.32 -28.82
N VAL A 375 -10.17 -13.38 -28.17
CA VAL A 375 -11.48 -12.87 -28.55
C VAL A 375 -11.34 -11.42 -28.97
N ARG A 376 -11.89 -11.07 -30.13
CA ARG A 376 -11.64 -9.77 -30.77
C ARG A 376 -12.90 -8.94 -30.96
N TRP A 377 -12.73 -7.65 -30.74
CA TRP A 377 -13.65 -6.58 -31.10
C TRP A 377 -12.90 -5.53 -31.91
N THR A 378 -13.69 -4.65 -32.51
CA THR A 378 -13.22 -3.47 -33.22
C THR A 378 -13.87 -2.27 -32.57
N ILE A 379 -13.08 -1.31 -32.11
CA ILE A 379 -13.58 -0.13 -31.40
C ILE A 379 -13.21 1.17 -32.10
N ASP A 380 -14.16 2.10 -32.12
CA ASP A 380 -13.96 3.47 -32.57
C ASP A 380 -13.50 4.32 -31.37
N ALA A 381 -12.23 4.13 -31.00
CA ALA A 381 -11.65 4.77 -29.81
C ALA A 381 -11.52 6.29 -29.99
N GLU A 382 -11.33 6.78 -31.21
CA GLU A 382 -11.23 8.22 -31.48
C GLU A 382 -12.56 8.92 -31.22
N ARG A 383 -13.67 8.38 -31.75
CA ARG A 383 -15.00 8.91 -31.45
C ARG A 383 -15.32 8.85 -29.96
N ALA A 384 -14.94 7.77 -29.29
CA ALA A 384 -15.18 7.63 -27.85
C ALA A 384 -14.38 8.67 -27.03
N LEU A 385 -13.16 8.99 -27.45
CA LEU A 385 -12.26 9.94 -26.78
C LEU A 385 -12.43 11.39 -27.23
N ALA A 386 -13.22 11.68 -28.27
CA ALA A 386 -13.35 13.01 -28.86
C ALA A 386 -13.68 14.13 -27.86
N GLN A 387 -14.31 13.80 -26.73
CA GLN A 387 -14.69 14.74 -25.66
C GLN A 387 -14.29 14.26 -24.26
N ARG A 388 -13.43 13.24 -24.15
CA ARG A 388 -13.11 12.58 -22.87
C ARG A 388 -11.61 12.42 -22.70
N ALA A 389 -11.11 12.72 -21.50
CA ALA A 389 -9.70 12.54 -21.15
C ALA A 389 -9.32 11.05 -20.95
N LEU A 390 -10.31 10.20 -20.68
CA LEU A 390 -10.17 8.76 -20.50
C LEU A 390 -11.49 8.08 -20.89
N VAL A 391 -11.39 6.91 -21.52
CA VAL A 391 -12.53 6.02 -21.77
C VAL A 391 -12.17 4.62 -21.34
N ARG A 392 -13.04 4.00 -20.53
CA ARG A 392 -12.87 2.63 -20.07
C ARG A 392 -13.75 1.69 -20.88
N VAL A 393 -13.15 0.63 -21.43
CA VAL A 393 -13.87 -0.55 -21.92
C VAL A 393 -13.89 -1.59 -20.82
N THR A 394 -15.07 -2.09 -20.46
CA THR A 394 -15.21 -3.20 -19.52
C THR A 394 -15.62 -4.45 -20.28
N VAL A 395 -14.90 -5.55 -20.05
CA VAL A 395 -15.25 -6.88 -20.55
C VAL A 395 -15.67 -7.72 -19.36
N THR A 396 -16.95 -8.07 -19.34
CA THR A 396 -17.52 -9.03 -18.38
C THR A 396 -17.57 -10.41 -19.03
N ALA A 397 -17.46 -11.45 -18.22
CA ALA A 397 -17.51 -12.82 -18.74
C ALA A 397 -18.20 -13.79 -17.79
N THR A 398 -18.76 -14.85 -18.36
CA THR A 398 -19.38 -15.96 -17.64
C THR A 398 -18.95 -17.29 -18.25
N CYS A 399 -18.76 -18.31 -17.41
CA CYS A 399 -18.59 -19.69 -17.86
C CYS A 399 -19.96 -20.37 -18.05
N GLN A 400 -20.00 -21.46 -18.83
CA GLN A 400 -21.13 -22.40 -18.82
C GLN A 400 -21.51 -22.77 -17.37
N GLY A 401 -22.79 -22.64 -17.04
CA GLY A 401 -23.31 -22.73 -15.66
C GLY A 401 -23.51 -21.38 -14.95
N GLY A 402 -23.26 -20.25 -15.64
CA GLY A 402 -23.61 -18.91 -15.16
C GLY A 402 -22.68 -18.32 -14.10
N ARG A 403 -21.57 -18.99 -13.77
CA ARG A 403 -20.60 -18.47 -12.81
C ARG A 403 -19.91 -17.21 -13.37
N PRO A 404 -19.95 -16.06 -12.68
CA PRO A 404 -19.33 -14.84 -13.15
C PRO A 404 -17.80 -14.93 -13.05
N ILE A 405 -17.12 -14.42 -14.06
CA ILE A 405 -15.66 -14.27 -14.10
C ILE A 405 -15.33 -12.82 -13.77
N SER A 406 -14.21 -12.59 -13.08
CA SER A 406 -13.75 -11.24 -12.77
C SER A 406 -13.56 -10.42 -14.05
N PRO A 407 -14.03 -9.17 -14.08
CA PRO A 407 -13.99 -8.36 -15.29
C PRO A 407 -12.56 -8.00 -15.70
N LEU A 408 -12.42 -7.54 -16.94
CA LEU A 408 -11.25 -6.84 -17.45
C LEU A 408 -11.66 -5.40 -17.77
N ALA A 409 -10.95 -4.42 -17.22
CA ALA A 409 -11.16 -3.00 -17.46
C ALA A 409 -9.94 -2.41 -18.17
N ILE A 410 -10.15 -1.88 -19.38
CA ILE A 410 -9.12 -1.33 -20.27
C ILE A 410 -9.34 0.18 -20.35
N ASP A 411 -8.39 0.96 -19.81
CA ASP A 411 -8.44 2.41 -19.86
C ASP A 411 -7.70 2.92 -21.09
N LEU A 412 -8.42 3.58 -21.99
CA LEU A 412 -7.88 4.21 -23.19
C LEU A 412 -7.69 5.70 -22.94
N LEU A 413 -6.54 6.22 -23.38
CA LEU A 413 -6.14 7.62 -23.23
C LEU A 413 -5.93 8.26 -24.60
N PRO A 414 -6.25 9.57 -24.74
CA PRO A 414 -6.05 10.27 -26.00
C PRO A 414 -4.56 10.32 -26.34
N ALA A 415 -4.26 10.33 -27.65
CA ALA A 415 -2.91 10.58 -28.11
C ALA A 415 -2.38 11.91 -27.56
N ASN A 416 -1.08 11.99 -27.31
CA ASN A 416 -0.47 13.26 -26.88
C ASN A 416 -0.84 14.36 -27.90
N PRO A 417 -1.23 15.56 -27.44
CA PRO A 417 -1.30 16.70 -28.33
C PRO A 417 0.12 16.87 -28.85
N GLY A 418 0.36 16.50 -30.11
CA GLY A 418 1.70 16.57 -30.68
C GLY A 418 2.28 17.95 -30.41
N LYS A 419 3.56 18.03 -30.02
CA LYS A 419 4.31 19.27 -30.24
C LYS A 419 4.09 19.58 -31.72
N LYS A 420 3.28 20.59 -32.02
CA LYS A 420 3.21 21.16 -33.37
C LYS A 420 4.66 21.45 -33.73
N GLY A 421 5.13 20.81 -34.80
CA GLY A 421 6.49 20.99 -35.28
C GLY A 421 6.81 22.48 -35.30
N ARG A 422 7.93 22.84 -34.68
CA ARG A 422 8.63 24.08 -35.02
C ARG A 422 9.40 23.84 -36.29
#